data_AF-A0A931XKM7-F1
#
_entry.id   AF-A0A931XKM7-F1
#
_cell.length_a   1.000
_cell.length_b   1.000
_cell.length_c   1.000
_cell.angle_alpha   90.00
_cell.angle_beta   90.00
_cell.angle_gamma   90.00
#
_symmetry.space_group_name_H-M   'P 1'
#
loop_
_entity.id
_entity.type
_entity.pdbx_description
1 polymer ?
#
loop_
_entity_poly.entity_id
_entity_poly.type
_entity_poly.pdbx_seq_one_letter_code
_entity_poly.pdbx_strand_id
1 'polypeptide(L)'
;MALTFSLTASTELRRIIYKANPEIVEGWKWNSPAFTYRGKLICWFWAFSKNAKLFLFEGVLMKDLKKLFNPQRATKRNRNIEFTDVSEI
;
A
#
# COMPACT_ATOMS: atom_id res chain seq x y z
N MET A 1 20.33 9.82 -4.01
CA MET A 1 20.16 8.36 -3.89
C MET A 1 18.85 7.97 -3.18
N ALA A 2 18.42 8.64 -2.10
CA ALA A 2 17.18 8.31 -1.38
C ALA A 2 15.85 8.73 -2.07
N LEU A 3 15.87 9.76 -2.91
CA LEU A 3 14.68 10.19 -3.69
C LEU A 3 14.26 9.17 -4.76
N THR A 4 15.18 8.33 -5.21
CA THR A 4 14.92 7.32 -6.23
C THR A 4 14.03 6.21 -5.69
N PHE A 5 14.29 5.73 -4.46
CA PHE A 5 13.51 4.65 -3.87
C PHE A 5 12.04 5.02 -3.72
N SER A 6 11.73 6.15 -3.06
CA SER A 6 10.35 6.54 -2.78
C SER A 6 9.53 6.75 -4.06
N LEU A 7 10.15 7.32 -5.09
CA LEU A 7 9.51 7.54 -6.38
C LEU A 7 9.24 6.22 -7.12
N THR A 8 10.23 5.33 -7.17
CA THR A 8 10.07 4.03 -7.83
C THR A 8 9.05 3.16 -7.09
N ALA A 9 9.14 3.07 -5.76
CA ALA A 9 8.16 2.36 -4.94
C ALA A 9 6.73 2.89 -5.15
N SER A 10 6.56 4.22 -5.20
CA SER A 10 5.26 4.84 -5.48
C SER A 10 4.73 4.53 -6.87
N THR A 11 5.61 4.35 -7.86
CA THR A 11 5.24 4.03 -9.24
C THR A 11 4.82 2.56 -9.35
N GLU A 12 5.59 1.64 -8.76
CA GLU A 12 5.27 0.21 -8.77
C GLU A 12 4.00 -0.11 -8.00
N LEU A 13 3.79 0.50 -6.83
CA LEU A 13 2.57 0.30 -6.06
C LEU A 13 1.32 0.74 -6.85
N ARG A 14 1.37 1.90 -7.54
CA ARG A 14 0.29 2.33 -8.43
C ARG A 14 0.06 1.34 -9.57
N ARG A 15 1.15 0.89 -10.22
CA ARG A 15 1.06 -0.09 -11.31
C ARG A 15 0.36 -1.37 -10.86
N ILE A 16 0.71 -1.90 -9.69
CA ILE A 16 0.07 -3.11 -9.14
C ILE A 16 -1.41 -2.86 -8.80
N ILE A 17 -1.73 -1.73 -8.17
CA ILE A 17 -3.10 -1.37 -7.80
C ILE A 17 -3.99 -1.30 -9.05
N TYR A 18 -3.58 -0.54 -10.08
CA TYR A 18 -4.36 -0.42 -11.31
C TYR A 18 -4.37 -1.71 -12.14
N LYS A 19 -3.32 -2.53 -12.08
CA LYS A 19 -3.31 -3.88 -12.67
C LYS A 19 -4.34 -4.80 -12.00
N ALA A 20 -4.56 -4.66 -10.69
CA ALA A 20 -5.54 -5.46 -9.96
C ALA A 20 -6.98 -5.10 -10.35
N ASN A 21 -7.27 -3.80 -10.53
CA ASN A 21 -8.54 -3.35 -11.10
C ASN A 21 -8.39 -1.91 -11.67
N PRO A 22 -8.65 -1.69 -12.98
CA PRO A 22 -8.53 -0.38 -13.60
C PRO A 22 -9.63 0.61 -13.19
N GLU A 23 -10.74 0.15 -12.61
CA GLU A 23 -11.83 1.01 -12.09
C GLU A 23 -11.51 1.62 -10.71
N ILE A 24 -10.36 1.30 -10.13
CA ILE A 24 -9.92 1.90 -8.87
C ILE A 24 -9.65 3.38 -9.11
N VAL A 25 -10.10 4.23 -8.19
CA VAL A 25 -9.90 5.67 -8.23
C VAL A 25 -8.87 6.09 -7.18
N GLU A 26 -7.80 6.75 -7.62
CA GLU A 26 -6.83 7.39 -6.74
C GLU A 26 -7.34 8.77 -6.27
N GLY A 27 -7.13 9.06 -5.00
CA GLY A 27 -7.29 10.36 -4.39
C GLY A 27 -6.24 10.57 -3.31
N TRP A 28 -6.50 11.48 -2.38
CA TRP A 28 -5.56 11.82 -1.32
C TRP A 28 -6.23 11.75 0.06
N LYS A 29 -5.60 11.04 0.99
CA LYS A 29 -5.97 11.04 2.41
C LYS A 29 -4.70 11.01 3.26
N TRP A 30 -4.69 11.72 4.39
CA TRP A 30 -3.53 11.76 5.30
C TRP A 30 -2.21 12.09 4.60
N ASN A 31 -2.27 13.01 3.64
CA ASN A 31 -1.15 13.39 2.79
C ASN A 31 -0.50 12.22 2.01
N SER A 32 -1.32 11.28 1.54
CA SER A 32 -0.89 10.05 0.89
C SER A 32 -1.86 9.61 -0.21
N PRO A 33 -1.35 8.93 -1.26
CA PRO A 33 -2.18 8.25 -2.25
C PRO A 33 -3.12 7.26 -1.57
N ALA A 34 -4.42 7.48 -1.72
CA ALA A 34 -5.47 6.64 -1.19
C ALA A 34 -6.37 6.18 -2.33
N PHE A 35 -6.69 4.89 -2.35
CA PHE A 35 -7.36 4.25 -3.47
C PHE A 35 -8.73 3.75 -3.03
N THR A 36 -9.72 4.02 -3.87
CA THR A 36 -11.11 3.64 -3.61
C THR A 36 -11.66 2.81 -4.75
N TYR A 37 -12.56 1.89 -4.43
CA TYR A 37 -13.35 1.17 -5.41
C TYR A 37 -14.83 1.30 -5.04
N ARG A 38 -15.65 1.78 -5.99
CA ARG A 38 -17.07 2.09 -5.76
C ARG A 38 -17.30 2.98 -4.53
N GLY A 39 -16.47 4.02 -4.38
CA GLY A 39 -16.53 4.99 -3.29
C GLY A 39 -16.04 4.49 -1.93
N LYS A 40 -15.58 3.24 -1.81
CA LYS A 40 -15.06 2.67 -0.56
C LYS A 40 -13.54 2.62 -0.59
N LEU A 41 -12.89 3.03 0.50
CA LEU A 41 -11.44 2.93 0.67
C LEU A 41 -11.02 1.46 0.67
N ILE A 42 -10.05 1.10 -0.17
CA ILE A 42 -9.52 -0.27 -0.27
C ILE A 42 -8.07 -0.35 0.19
N CYS A 43 -7.25 0.64 -0.15
CA CYS A 43 -5.86 0.70 0.27
C CYS A 43 -5.32 2.13 0.19
N TRP A 44 -4.17 2.35 0.82
CA TRP A 44 -3.37 3.57 0.68
C TRP A 44 -1.91 3.20 0.93
N PHE A 45 -0.97 4.05 0.54
CA PHE A 45 0.44 3.78 0.83
C PHE A 45 1.26 5.02 1.17
N TRP A 46 2.28 4.81 2.00
CA TRP A 46 3.33 5.80 2.23
C TRP A 46 4.63 5.30 1.62
N ALA A 47 5.28 6.15 0.83
CA ALA A 47 6.62 5.90 0.33
C ALA A 47 7.58 6.92 0.95
N PHE A 48 8.40 6.45 1.88
CA PHE A 48 9.44 7.24 2.53
C PHE A 48 10.79 7.01 1.83
N SER A 49 11.81 7.75 2.26
CA SER A 49 13.16 7.68 1.69
C SER A 49 13.86 6.32 1.84
N LYS A 50 13.43 5.49 2.80
CA LYS A 50 14.06 4.20 3.13
C LYS A 50 13.11 2.99 3.08
N ASN A 51 11.81 3.22 3.10
CA ASN A 51 10.81 2.16 3.09
C ASN A 51 9.50 2.64 2.49
N ALA A 52 8.69 1.71 2.04
CA ALA A 52 7.31 1.94 1.65
C ALA A 52 6.38 1.07 2.50
N LYS A 53 5.16 1.55 2.73
CA LYS A 53 4.13 0.84 3.49
C LYS A 53 2.83 0.86 2.71
N LEU A 54 2.38 -0.32 2.29
CA LEU A 54 1.04 -0.50 1.72
C LEU A 54 0.09 -0.90 2.83
N PHE A 55 -1.00 -0.16 2.99
CA PHE A 55 -2.06 -0.44 3.95
C PHE A 55 -3.30 -0.96 3.23
N LEU A 56 -3.90 -2.00 3.80
CA LEU A 56 -5.10 -2.65 3.31
C LEU A 56 -6.25 -2.36 4.28
N PHE A 57 -7.28 -1.68 3.79
CA PHE A 57 -8.48 -1.40 4.57
C PHE A 57 -9.24 -2.69 4.84
N GLU A 58 -9.68 -2.91 6.09
CA GLU A 58 -10.31 -4.17 6.53
C GLU A 58 -9.44 -5.42 6.24
N GLY A 59 -8.11 -5.25 6.15
CA GLY A 59 -7.17 -6.32 5.82
C GLY A 59 -7.17 -7.52 6.80
N VAL A 60 -7.75 -7.37 8.00
CA VAL A 60 -7.99 -8.51 8.93
C VAL A 60 -8.86 -9.61 8.32
N LEU A 61 -9.71 -9.26 7.35
CA LEU A 61 -10.57 -10.21 6.63
C LEU A 61 -9.79 -11.01 5.56
N MET A 62 -8.56 -10.62 5.26
CA MET A 62 -7.73 -11.28 4.26
C MET A 62 -6.87 -12.39 4.87
N LYS A 63 -6.69 -13.48 4.12
CA LYS A 63 -5.75 -14.55 4.48
C LYS A 63 -4.32 -14.07 4.23
N ASP A 64 -3.45 -14.20 5.24
CA ASP A 64 -2.03 -13.89 5.11
C ASP A 64 -1.21 -15.16 4.84
N LEU A 65 -1.37 -15.72 3.64
CA LEU A 65 -0.74 -17.00 3.27
C LEU A 65 0.79 -16.94 3.27
N LYS A 66 1.36 -15.74 3.06
CA LYS A 66 2.80 -15.51 2.95
C LYS A 66 3.40 -14.85 4.18
N LYS A 67 2.62 -14.62 5.25
CA LYS A 67 3.04 -13.94 6.48
C LYS A 67 3.65 -12.55 6.22
N LEU A 68 3.06 -11.81 5.28
CA LEU A 68 3.54 -10.48 4.87
C LEU A 68 3.00 -9.35 5.74
N PHE A 69 1.93 -9.59 6.50
CA PHE A 69 1.34 -8.54 7.31
C PHE A 69 2.19 -8.26 8.54
N ASN A 70 2.52 -6.97 8.74
CA ASN A 70 3.27 -6.55 9.91
C ASN A 70 2.39 -6.66 11.18
N PRO A 71 2.71 -7.57 12.12
CA PRO A 71 1.87 -7.81 13.30
C PRO A 71 1.94 -6.67 14.32
N GLN A 72 3.01 -5.87 14.32
CA GLN A 72 3.27 -4.85 15.35
C GLN A 72 2.60 -3.51 15.08
N ARG A 73 2.14 -3.28 13.84
CA ARG A 73 1.58 -1.99 13.39
C ARG A 73 0.22 -2.11 12.68
N ALA A 74 -0.42 -3.26 12.80
CA ALA A 74 -1.80 -3.43 12.37
C ALA A 74 -2.74 -2.67 13.33
N THR A 75 -3.48 -1.68 12.83
CA THR A 75 -4.66 -1.17 13.57
C THR A 75 -5.67 -2.29 13.78
N LYS A 76 -6.69 -2.11 14.64
CA LYS A 76 -7.67 -3.17 14.96
C LYS A 76 -8.25 -3.91 13.74
N ARG A 77 -8.44 -3.25 12.59
CA ARG A 77 -8.98 -3.88 11.36
C ARG A 77 -8.08 -3.86 10.13
N ASN A 78 -7.18 -2.90 10.00
CA ASN A 78 -6.32 -2.81 8.81
C ASN A 78 -5.09 -3.70 8.93
N ARG A 79 -4.49 -4.05 7.80
CA ARG A 79 -3.18 -4.71 7.72
C ARG A 79 -2.24 -3.86 6.89
N ASN A 80 -0.94 -4.03 7.08
CA ASN A 80 0.04 -3.36 6.25
C ASN A 80 1.19 -4.30 5.91
N ILE A 81 1.81 -4.03 4.76
CA ILE A 81 3.02 -4.67 4.27
C ILE A 81 4.08 -3.56 4.20
N GLU A 82 5.26 -3.84 4.72
CA GLU A 82 6.40 -2.92 4.70
C GLU A 82 7.45 -3.44 3.72
N PHE A 83 7.94 -2.56 2.86
CA PHE A 83 8.95 -2.83 1.84
C PHE A 83 10.17 -1.97 2.13
N THR A 84 11.34 -2.58 2.10
CA THR A 84 12.64 -1.92 2.26
C THR A 84 13.45 -1.88 0.97
N ASP A 85 13.08 -2.71 -0.02
CA ASP A 85 13.63 -2.69 -1.36
C ASP A 85 12.52 -2.71 -2.42
N VAL A 86 12.77 -2.12 -3.60
CA VAL A 86 11.78 -2.08 -4.69
C VAL A 86 11.50 -3.48 -5.24
N SER A 87 12.47 -4.39 -5.21
CA SER A 87 12.31 -5.77 -5.66
C SER A 87 11.34 -6.59 -4.81
N GLU A 88 10.96 -6.10 -3.63
CA GLU A 88 9.97 -6.71 -2.75
C GLU A 88 8.52 -6.34 -3.13
N ILE A 89 8.34 -5.30 -3.97
CA ILE A 89 7.04 -4.77 -4.42
C ILE A 89 6.57 -5.52 -5.68
#